data_AF-A0A0X3TE51-F1
#
_entry.id   AF-A0A0X3TE51-F1
#
_cell.length_a   1.000
_cell.length_b   1.000
_cell.length_c   1.000
_cell.angle_alpha   90.00
_cell.angle_beta   90.00
_cell.angle_gamma   90.00
#
_symmetry.space_group_name_H-M   'P 1'
#
loop_
_entity.id
_entity.type
_entity.pdbx_description
1 polymer ?
#
loop_
_entity_poly.entity_id
_entity_poly.type
_entity_poly.pdbx_seq_one_letter_code
_entity_poly.pdbx_strand_id
1 'polypeptide(L)'
;MEVRVGHRKTRDDFVLYCPIELAKGIKKGIEKGKYQMTNLGLEKQCSHCKEFWPADSEFFYPQKGKGLHCYCKACYRYKRYLEKKHSQDAA
;
A
#
# COMPACT_ATOMS: atom_id res chain seq x y z
N MET A 1 39.18 -18.90 -3.20
CA MET A 1 38.86 -17.52 -3.64
C MET A 1 37.35 -17.36 -3.60
N GLU A 2 36.82 -16.74 -2.56
CA GLU A 2 35.38 -16.53 -2.41
C GLU A 2 34.95 -15.28 -3.19
N VAL A 3 34.17 -15.49 -4.25
CA VAL A 3 33.64 -14.42 -5.09
C VAL A 3 32.49 -13.71 -4.38
N ARG A 4 32.74 -12.47 -3.93
CA ARG A 4 31.71 -11.57 -3.39
C ARG A 4 30.82 -11.05 -4.53
N VAL A 5 29.60 -11.57 -4.64
CA VAL A 5 28.62 -11.09 -5.63
C VAL A 5 27.97 -9.80 -5.09
N GLY A 6 28.50 -8.65 -5.55
CA GLY A 6 27.92 -7.33 -5.28
C GLY A 6 26.61 -7.12 -6.05
N HIS A 7 25.50 -6.98 -5.32
CA HIS A 7 24.20 -6.63 -5.91
C HIS A 7 24.16 -5.14 -6.29
N ARG A 8 24.31 -4.86 -7.58
CA ARG A 8 24.08 -3.56 -8.21
C ARG A 8 22.56 -3.39 -8.43
N LYS A 9 21.92 -2.39 -7.81
CA LYS A 9 20.49 -2.10 -8.03
C LYS A 9 20.31 -1.47 -9.42
N THR A 10 19.70 -2.20 -10.35
CA THR A 10 19.29 -1.64 -11.64
C THR A 10 18.01 -0.82 -11.47
N ARG A 11 18.12 0.40 -11.97
CA ARG A 11 17.07 1.36 -12.29
C ARG A 11 16.35 0.80 -13.54
N ASP A 12 15.02 0.94 -13.58
CA ASP A 12 14.16 0.58 -14.73
C ASP A 12 13.82 -0.91 -14.87
N ASP A 13 12.72 -1.34 -14.24
CA ASP A 13 11.88 -2.42 -14.76
C ASP A 13 10.40 -2.13 -14.45
N PHE A 14 9.63 -1.98 -15.51
CA PHE A 14 8.19 -1.77 -15.53
C PHE A 14 7.51 -2.86 -14.70
N VAL A 15 6.89 -2.49 -13.57
CA VAL A 15 5.84 -3.36 -13.05
C VAL A 15 4.54 -2.64 -12.77
N LEU A 16 3.68 -2.72 -13.77
CA LEU A 16 2.28 -2.31 -13.75
C LEU A 16 1.37 -3.31 -13.01
N TYR A 17 1.94 -4.30 -12.34
CA TYR A 17 1.21 -5.22 -11.46
C TYR A 17 2.18 -5.70 -10.37
N CYS A 18 2.51 -4.81 -9.43
CA CYS A 18 3.62 -4.93 -8.47
C CYS A 18 3.83 -6.39 -7.99
N PRO A 19 4.90 -7.10 -8.43
CA PRO A 19 5.25 -8.40 -7.91
C PRO A 19 5.86 -8.06 -6.56
N ILE A 20 5.17 -8.48 -5.52
CA ILE A 20 5.49 -8.15 -4.14
C ILE A 20 6.72 -8.97 -3.69
N GLU A 21 7.82 -8.84 -4.41
CA GLU A 21 9.11 -9.34 -4.01
C GLU A 21 9.72 -8.31 -3.08
N LEU A 22 9.47 -8.52 -1.78
CA LEU A 22 10.27 -8.02 -0.65
C LEU A 22 10.02 -6.58 -0.15
N ALA A 23 8.81 -6.31 0.34
CA ALA A 23 8.72 -5.43 1.51
C ALA A 23 8.94 -6.26 2.79
N LYS A 24 10.16 -6.19 3.35
CA LYS A 24 10.50 -6.74 4.67
C LYS A 24 9.52 -6.17 5.72
N GLY A 25 8.43 -6.89 5.98
CA GLY A 25 7.33 -6.41 6.85
C GLY A 25 5.94 -6.96 6.53
N ILE A 26 5.73 -7.56 5.35
CA ILE A 26 4.43 -8.11 4.97
C ILE A 26 4.03 -9.31 5.84
N LYS A 27 4.97 -10.23 6.16
CA LYS A 27 4.69 -11.39 7.04
C LYS A 27 4.06 -10.97 8.37
N LYS A 28 4.69 -10.01 9.07
CA LYS A 28 4.16 -9.39 10.30
C LYS A 28 2.84 -8.65 10.08
N GLY A 29 2.58 -8.18 8.86
CA GLY A 29 1.33 -7.55 8.47
C GLY A 29 0.19 -8.54 8.31
N ILE A 30 0.47 -9.73 7.75
CA ILE A 30 -0.49 -10.82 7.60
C ILE A 30 -0.89 -11.37 8.98
N GLU A 31 0.09 -11.62 9.86
CA GLU A 31 -0.17 -12.07 11.24
C GLU A 31 -1.02 -11.08 12.04
N LYS A 32 -0.91 -9.78 11.71
CA LYS A 32 -1.72 -8.71 12.33
C LYS A 32 -3.05 -8.44 11.63
N GLY A 33 -3.40 -9.22 10.59
CA GLY A 33 -4.63 -9.05 9.81
C GLY A 33 -4.66 -7.80 8.93
N LYS A 34 -3.54 -7.11 8.74
CA LYS A 34 -3.46 -5.90 7.89
C LYS A 34 -3.35 -6.23 6.40
N TYR A 35 -2.93 -7.44 6.09
CA TYR A 35 -2.79 -7.97 4.74
C TYR A 35 -3.34 -9.39 4.71
N GLN A 36 -3.81 -9.82 3.54
CA GLN A 36 -4.16 -11.21 3.27
C GLN A 36 -3.59 -11.63 1.92
N MET A 37 -3.25 -12.91 1.81
CA MET A 37 -2.82 -13.51 0.54
C MET A 37 -4.00 -14.28 -0.04
N THR A 38 -4.45 -13.90 -1.23
CA THR A 38 -5.51 -14.59 -1.97
C THR A 38 -4.92 -15.20 -3.24
N ASN A 39 -5.74 -15.97 -3.96
CA ASN A 39 -5.35 -16.55 -5.26
C ASN A 39 -5.06 -15.48 -6.33
N LEU A 40 -5.48 -14.23 -6.10
CA LEU A 40 -5.25 -13.09 -6.99
C LEU A 40 -4.00 -12.28 -6.61
N GLY A 41 -3.46 -12.49 -5.41
CA GLY A 41 -2.26 -11.81 -4.92
C GLY A 41 -2.40 -11.28 -3.50
N LEU A 42 -1.55 -10.31 -3.15
CA LEU A 42 -1.59 -9.68 -1.83
C LEU A 42 -2.64 -8.57 -1.82
N GLU A 43 -3.49 -8.63 -0.81
CA GLU A 43 -4.50 -7.62 -0.54
C GLU A 43 -4.20 -6.96 0.81
N LYS A 44 -4.49 -5.66 0.89
CA LYS A 44 -4.33 -4.84 2.08
C LYS A 44 -5.69 -4.43 2.62
N GLN A 45 -5.85 -4.48 3.94
CA GLN A 45 -7.05 -3.98 4.59
C GLN A 45 -7.02 -2.46 4.73
N CYS A 46 -8.08 -1.80 4.27
CA CYS A 46 -8.30 -0.38 4.56
C CYS A 46 -8.70 -0.19 6.02
N SER A 47 -8.00 0.66 6.78
CA SER A 47 -8.33 0.91 8.18
C SER A 47 -9.63 1.71 8.40
N HIS A 48 -10.21 2.28 7.34
CA HIS A 48 -11.47 3.05 7.42
C HIS A 48 -12.69 2.16 7.11
N CYS A 49 -12.77 1.56 5.91
CA CYS A 49 -13.88 0.69 5.54
C CYS A 49 -13.72 -0.77 5.95
N LYS A 50 -12.53 -1.19 6.42
CA LYS A 50 -12.18 -2.57 6.82
C LYS A 50 -12.24 -3.61 5.69
N GLU A 51 -12.44 -3.17 4.45
CA GLU A 51 -12.39 -4.03 3.25
C GLU A 51 -10.95 -4.28 2.80
N PHE A 52 -10.74 -5.44 2.18
CA PHE A 52 -9.49 -5.84 1.56
C PHE A 52 -9.49 -5.45 0.10
N TRP A 53 -8.44 -4.72 -0.30
CA TRP A 53 -8.23 -4.31 -1.68
C TRP A 53 -6.84 -4.74 -2.11
N PRO A 54 -6.62 -4.99 -3.41
CA PRO A 54 -5.30 -5.28 -3.94
C PRO A 54 -4.24 -4.30 -3.40
N ALA A 55 -3.11 -4.83 -2.93
CA ALA A 55 -2.06 -4.07 -2.25
C ALA A 55 -1.14 -3.36 -3.26
N ASP A 56 -1.74 -2.57 -4.14
CA ASP A 56 -1.09 -1.83 -5.22
C ASP A 56 -1.37 -0.32 -5.13
N SER A 57 -0.78 0.43 -6.06
CA SER A 57 -0.85 1.88 -6.15
C SER A 57 -2.11 2.40 -6.85
N GLU A 58 -2.94 1.55 -7.44
CA GLU A 58 -4.26 1.87 -7.98
C GLU A 58 -5.27 2.04 -6.85
N PHE A 59 -5.27 1.16 -5.86
CA PHE A 59 -6.21 1.22 -4.71
C PHE A 59 -5.69 2.01 -3.51
N PHE A 60 -4.37 2.13 -3.33
CA PHE A 60 -3.75 2.86 -2.22
C PHE A 60 -2.76 3.93 -2.70
N TYR A 61 -2.65 5.03 -1.96
CA TYR A 61 -1.62 6.03 -2.24
C TYR A 61 -0.23 5.53 -1.77
N PRO A 62 0.82 5.62 -2.60
CA PRO A 62 2.18 5.35 -2.16
C PRO A 62 2.66 6.46 -1.21
N GLN A 63 3.31 6.05 -0.12
CA GLN A 63 3.94 6.91 0.87
C GLN A 63 5.46 6.73 0.80
N LYS A 64 6.16 7.86 0.64
CA LYS A 64 7.62 7.89 0.59
C LYS A 64 8.21 7.24 1.85
N GLY A 65 8.98 6.17 1.65
CA GLY A 65 9.67 5.43 2.72
C GLY A 65 8.78 4.56 3.63
N LYS A 66 7.45 4.54 3.45
CA LYS A 66 6.50 3.79 4.31
C LYS A 66 5.64 2.75 3.56
N GLY A 67 5.77 2.66 2.23
CA GLY A 67 4.97 1.73 1.42
C GLY A 67 3.60 2.32 1.08
N LEU A 68 2.52 1.57 1.26
CA LEU A 68 1.15 2.02 0.93
C LEU A 68 0.43 2.65 2.12
N HIS A 69 -0.39 3.67 1.86
CA HIS A 69 -1.26 4.32 2.83
C HIS A 69 -2.18 3.32 3.56
N CYS A 70 -2.65 3.66 4.76
CA CYS A 70 -3.56 2.81 5.55
C CYS A 70 -5.02 2.86 5.10
N TYR A 71 -5.37 3.82 4.25
CA TYR A 71 -6.72 4.02 3.69
C TYR A 71 -6.68 3.80 2.18
N CYS A 72 -7.72 3.18 1.63
CA CYS A 72 -7.95 3.15 0.20
C CYS A 72 -8.19 4.58 -0.33
N LYS A 73 -7.96 4.78 -1.64
CA LYS A 73 -8.13 6.10 -2.27
C LYS A 73 -9.55 6.65 -2.10
N ALA A 74 -10.57 5.79 -2.11
CA ALA A 74 -11.96 6.19 -1.89
C ALA A 74 -12.16 6.81 -0.50
N CYS A 75 -11.78 6.11 0.56
CA CYS A 75 -11.87 6.63 1.93
C CYS A 75 -10.98 7.86 2.14
N TYR A 76 -9.79 7.90 1.52
CA TYR A 76 -8.91 9.06 1.57
C TYR A 76 -9.56 10.31 0.98
N ARG A 77 -10.21 10.18 -0.19
CA ARG A 77 -10.94 11.28 -0.84
C ARG A 77 -12.18 11.69 -0.05
N TYR A 78 -12.94 10.71 0.47
CA TYR A 78 -14.12 10.95 1.29
C TYR A 78 -13.78 11.76 2.55
N LYS A 79 -12.71 11.39 3.27
CA LYS A 79 -12.24 12.15 4.44
C LYS A 79 -11.92 13.60 4.07
N ARG A 80 -11.21 13.81 2.96
CA ARG A 80 -10.88 15.15 2.45
C ARG A 80 -12.11 15.98 2.07
N TYR A 81 -13.14 15.34 1.55
CA TYR A 81 -14.41 16.00 1.24
C TYR A 81 -15.12 16.48 2.52
N LEU A 82 -15.18 15.63 3.55
CA LEU A 82 -15.77 16.00 4.83
C LEU A 82 -15.02 17.17 5.50
N GLU A 83 -13.69 17.15 5.49
CA GLU A 83 -12.86 18.24 6.05
C GLU A 83 -13.18 19.59 5.40
N LYS A 84 -13.39 19.61 4.08
CA LYS A 84 -13.82 20.83 3.37
C LYS A 84 -15.22 21.26 3.75
N LYS A 85 -16.17 20.32 3.83
CA LYS A 85 -17.56 20.64 4.17
C LYS A 85 -17.67 21.24 5.58
N HIS A 86 -16.98 20.65 6.57
CA HIS A 86 -16.94 21.22 7.93
C HIS A 86 -16.37 22.64 7.98
N SER A 87 -15.43 22.98 7.11
CA SER A 87 -14.90 24.34 7.00
C SER A 87 -15.89 25.32 6.35
N GLN A 88 -16.84 24.83 5.57
CA GLN A 88 -17.86 25.65 4.90
C GLN A 88 -19.08 25.87 5.79
N ASP A 89 -19.43 24.90 6.64
CA ASP A 89 -20.54 25.00 7.60
C ASP A 89 -20.21 25.90 8.82
N ALA A 90 -18.95 26.38 8.93
CA ALA A 90 -18.46 27.22 10.02
C ALA A 90 -18.25 28.70 9.63
N ALA A 91 -18.67 29.10 8.43
CA ALA A 91 -18.61 30.47 7.89
C ALA A 91 -20.02 30.98 7.58
#